data_AF-A0A2E1HI35-F1
#
_entry.id   AF-A0A2E1HI35-F1
#
_cell.length_a   1.000
_cell.length_b   1.000
_cell.length_c   1.000
_cell.angle_alpha   90.00
_cell.angle_beta   90.00
_cell.angle_gamma   90.00
#
_symmetry.space_group_name_H-M   'P 1'
#
loop_
_entity.id
_entity.type
_entity.pdbx_description
1 polymer ?
#
loop_
_entity_poly.entity_id
_entity_poly.type
_entity_poly.pdbx_seq_one_letter_code
_entity_poly.pdbx_strand_id
1 'polypeptide(L)'
;MRMMALAAILLPLSGTLSGCVTNGGVEEAMDLEAPADDAHCKSLLMRPGELVYAQCRLAMRKTYLNDYNARKAVIQNQYGPVSGSFDVALRADAFCNYDESVKQVTLGLSDDIVAENAYQACATTREDLAARFMEATGQPGTLLLDAERPTILQQNRAAIREARVVIKGPPGSVLVSESEVAVQNAPGVLPPVGVVPEVSLGQ
;
A
#
# COMPACT_ATOMS: atom_id res chain seq x y z
N MET A 1 28.51 63.28 -5.47
CA MET A 1 29.55 62.36 -5.98
C MET A 1 29.07 60.93 -5.77
N ARG A 2 28.92 60.21 -6.89
CA ARG A 2 28.81 58.75 -7.10
C ARG A 2 27.88 57.87 -6.24
N MET A 3 26.91 57.32 -6.97
CA MET A 3 26.14 56.09 -6.76
C MET A 3 27.00 54.84 -6.51
N MET A 4 26.47 53.91 -5.70
CA MET A 4 26.35 52.44 -5.91
C MET A 4 25.71 51.88 -4.62
N ALA A 5 24.42 51.58 -4.54
CA ALA A 5 23.75 50.37 -5.04
C ALA A 5 24.54 49.09 -4.73
N LEU A 6 24.17 48.38 -3.65
CA LEU A 6 24.27 46.92 -3.61
C LEU A 6 22.99 46.36 -2.99
N ALA A 7 22.23 45.71 -3.85
CA ALA A 7 20.97 45.07 -3.57
C ALA A 7 21.18 43.69 -2.93
N ALA A 8 20.20 43.33 -2.09
CA ALA A 8 19.62 42.01 -1.89
C ALA A 8 20.40 40.78 -2.39
N ILE A 9 20.83 39.92 -1.46
CA ILE A 9 20.81 38.47 -1.65
C ILE A 9 20.25 37.83 -0.37
N LEU A 10 18.93 37.88 -0.27
CA LEU A 10 18.10 36.90 0.43
C LEU A 10 17.92 35.74 -0.54
N LEU A 11 18.59 34.62 -0.30
CA LEU A 11 18.26 33.32 -0.87
C LEU A 11 18.38 32.29 0.25
N PRO A 12 17.33 32.07 1.07
CA PRO A 12 17.20 30.78 1.73
C PRO A 12 17.08 29.74 0.62
N LEU A 13 17.85 28.66 0.73
CA LEU A 13 17.77 27.47 -0.11
C LEU A 13 16.31 27.04 -0.24
N SER A 14 15.65 27.48 -1.31
CA SER A 14 14.53 26.79 -1.94
C SER A 14 15.08 25.51 -2.55
N GLY A 15 15.40 24.55 -1.67
CA GLY A 15 15.45 23.15 -2.01
C GLY A 15 14.01 22.75 -2.35
N THR A 16 13.68 22.91 -3.62
CA THR A 16 12.50 22.33 -4.23
C THR A 16 12.51 20.83 -4.00
N LEU A 17 11.87 20.37 -2.92
CA LEU A 17 11.13 19.11 -2.95
C LEU A 17 9.82 19.38 -3.72
N SER A 18 9.96 19.89 -4.94
CA SER A 18 9.00 19.66 -6.00
C SER A 18 9.28 18.22 -6.43
N GLY A 19 8.78 17.28 -5.63
CA GLY A 19 8.52 15.95 -6.12
C GLY A 19 7.43 16.14 -7.15
N CYS A 20 7.84 16.36 -8.41
CA CYS A 20 6.99 16.11 -9.54
C CYS A 20 6.33 14.76 -9.26
N VAL A 21 5.01 14.77 -9.12
CA VAL A 21 4.19 13.61 -9.41
C VAL A 21 4.46 13.35 -10.89
N THR A 22 5.55 12.62 -11.16
CA THR A 22 5.69 11.96 -12.44
C THR A 22 4.49 11.04 -12.51
N ASN A 23 3.79 11.10 -13.64
CA ASN A 23 2.83 10.09 -14.06
C ASN A 23 3.54 8.74 -14.28
N GLY A 24 4.30 8.27 -13.28
CA GLY A 24 4.68 6.88 -13.14
C GLY A 24 3.40 6.19 -12.75
N GLY A 25 2.72 5.62 -13.74
CA GLY A 25 1.59 4.74 -13.51
C GLY A 25 1.98 3.67 -12.49
N VAL A 26 0.96 2.97 -12.00
CA VAL A 26 1.08 1.82 -11.10
C VAL A 26 2.24 0.87 -11.52
N GLU A 27 2.62 0.85 -12.79
CA GLU A 27 3.76 0.14 -13.41
C GLU A 27 5.16 0.52 -12.90
N GLU A 28 5.49 1.80 -12.66
CA GLU A 28 6.85 2.19 -12.18
C GLU A 28 7.00 1.99 -10.66
N ALA A 29 5.88 1.99 -9.93
CA ALA A 29 5.81 1.56 -8.54
C ALA A 29 5.72 0.01 -8.39
N MET A 30 5.54 -0.71 -9.51
CA MET A 30 5.41 -2.16 -9.58
C MET A 30 6.70 -2.85 -10.01
N ASP A 31 7.90 -2.31 -9.73
CA ASP A 31 9.11 -3.12 -9.88
C ASP A 31 9.09 -4.25 -8.83
N LEU A 32 8.53 -5.39 -9.24
CA LEU A 32 8.48 -6.62 -8.47
C LEU A 32 9.82 -7.35 -8.53
N GLU A 33 10.71 -6.93 -9.44
CA GLU A 33 11.96 -7.59 -9.77
C GLU A 33 13.17 -6.96 -9.10
N ALA A 34 13.05 -5.82 -8.42
CA ALA A 34 14.13 -5.22 -7.63
C ALA A 34 14.79 -6.29 -6.72
N PRO A 35 15.96 -6.85 -7.09
CA PRO A 35 16.41 -8.13 -6.53
C PRO A 35 16.76 -8.03 -5.03
N ALA A 36 17.07 -6.82 -4.57
CA ALA A 36 17.41 -6.53 -3.18
C ALA A 36 16.22 -6.69 -2.23
N ASP A 37 15.02 -6.25 -2.63
CA ASP A 37 13.82 -6.31 -1.79
C ASP A 37 13.25 -7.73 -1.74
N ASP A 38 13.30 -8.45 -2.85
CA ASP A 38 12.88 -9.84 -2.96
C ASP A 38 13.75 -10.76 -2.06
N ALA A 39 15.08 -10.64 -2.18
CA ALA A 39 16.01 -11.41 -1.37
C ALA A 39 15.90 -11.07 0.12
N HIS A 40 15.74 -9.79 0.46
CA HIS A 40 15.55 -9.35 1.85
C HIS A 40 14.30 -9.99 2.47
N CYS A 41 13.14 -9.84 1.81
CA CYS A 41 11.87 -10.35 2.34
C CYS A 41 11.81 -11.88 2.37
N LYS A 42 12.43 -12.58 1.41
CA LYS A 42 12.55 -14.05 1.45
C LYS A 42 13.52 -14.52 2.55
N SER A 43 14.61 -13.79 2.79
CA SER A 43 15.62 -14.16 3.81
C SER A 43 15.14 -14.02 5.25
N LEU A 44 14.18 -13.13 5.52
CA LEU A 44 13.57 -12.95 6.84
C LEU A 44 12.61 -14.10 7.23
N LEU A 45 12.27 -14.99 6.29
CA LEU A 45 11.33 -16.07 6.49
C LEU A 45 12.07 -17.39 6.70
N MET A 46 12.13 -17.89 7.95
CA MET A 46 12.61 -19.27 8.21
C MET A 46 11.71 -20.34 7.53
N ARG A 47 10.46 -19.98 7.20
CA ARG A 47 9.57 -20.66 6.23
C ARG A 47 8.70 -19.57 5.57
N PRO A 48 8.52 -19.57 4.23
CA PRO A 48 7.74 -18.53 3.59
C PRO A 48 6.26 -18.66 3.94
N GLY A 49 5.71 -17.67 4.64
CA GLY A 49 4.27 -17.41 4.64
C GLY A 49 3.98 -16.34 3.60
N GLU A 50 3.17 -16.64 2.59
CA GLU A 50 2.82 -15.72 1.49
C GLU A 50 2.37 -14.35 2.01
N LEU A 51 1.65 -14.34 3.14
CA LEU A 51 1.19 -13.12 3.80
C LEU A 51 2.33 -12.27 4.38
N VAL A 52 3.25 -12.89 5.13
CA VAL A 52 4.38 -12.17 5.76
C VAL A 52 5.33 -11.63 4.69
N TYR A 53 5.52 -12.40 3.62
CA TYR A 53 6.26 -11.97 2.44
C TYR A 53 5.60 -10.75 1.78
N ALA A 54 4.28 -10.79 1.54
CA ALA A 54 3.54 -9.66 0.99
C ALA A 54 3.64 -8.42 1.88
N GLN A 55 3.40 -8.56 3.18
CA GLN A 55 3.52 -7.46 4.13
C GLN A 55 4.94 -6.85 4.15
N CYS A 56 5.99 -7.66 4.04
CA CYS A 56 7.37 -7.18 3.96
C CYS A 56 7.63 -6.38 2.67
N ARG A 57 7.25 -6.92 1.51
CA ARG A 57 7.47 -6.27 0.19
C ARG A 57 6.76 -4.92 0.13
N LEU A 58 5.52 -4.90 0.57
CA LEU A 58 4.70 -3.69 0.63
C LEU A 58 5.21 -2.68 1.67
N ALA A 59 5.75 -3.14 2.81
CA ALA A 59 6.41 -2.27 3.78
C ALA A 59 7.69 -1.63 3.22
N MET A 60 8.49 -2.38 2.44
CA MET A 60 9.68 -1.85 1.73
C MET A 60 9.30 -0.77 0.72
N ARG A 61 8.16 -0.93 0.04
CA ARG A 61 7.57 0.08 -0.85
C ARG A 61 6.95 1.27 -0.14
N LYS A 62 6.85 1.21 1.19
CA LYS A 62 6.32 2.26 2.05
C LYS A 62 4.86 2.60 1.71
N THR A 63 4.08 1.64 1.19
CA THR A 63 2.68 1.87 0.75
C THR A 63 1.87 2.55 1.86
N TYR A 64 1.87 1.98 3.07
CA TYR A 64 1.15 2.57 4.20
C TYR A 64 1.66 3.96 4.59
N LEU A 65 2.98 4.23 4.47
CA LEU A 65 3.55 5.53 4.81
C LEU A 65 3.14 6.59 3.78
N ASN A 66 3.10 6.23 2.50
CA ASN A 66 2.65 7.12 1.44
C ASN A 66 1.16 7.45 1.62
N ASP A 67 0.34 6.46 1.93
CA ASP A 67 -1.09 6.64 2.21
C ASP A 67 -1.33 7.53 3.43
N TYR A 68 -0.62 7.27 4.53
CA TYR A 68 -0.63 8.10 5.72
C TYR A 68 -0.21 9.55 5.42
N ASN A 69 0.88 9.75 4.68
CA ASN A 69 1.39 11.09 4.36
C ASN A 69 0.42 11.86 3.45
N ALA A 70 -0.21 11.19 2.48
CA ALA A 70 -1.20 11.78 1.61
C ALA A 70 -2.43 12.25 2.39
N ARG A 71 -2.99 11.37 3.25
CA ARG A 71 -4.11 11.72 4.14
C ARG A 71 -3.74 12.86 5.07
N LYS A 72 -2.57 12.79 5.71
CA LYS A 72 -2.06 13.83 6.59
C LYS A 72 -2.00 15.18 5.89
N ALA A 73 -1.49 15.25 4.67
CA ALA A 73 -1.41 16.50 3.92
C ALA A 73 -2.79 17.10 3.63
N VAL A 74 -3.77 16.28 3.23
CA VAL A 74 -5.15 16.73 2.99
C VAL A 74 -5.79 17.25 4.27
N ILE A 75 -5.71 16.48 5.35
CA ILE A 75 -6.25 16.86 6.66
C ILE A 75 -5.57 18.14 7.17
N GLN A 76 -4.25 18.26 7.01
CA GLN A 76 -3.50 19.45 7.42
C GLN A 76 -3.97 20.70 6.69
N ASN A 77 -4.20 20.60 5.38
CA ASN A 77 -4.67 21.71 4.57
C ASN A 77 -6.10 22.14 4.93
N GLN A 78 -6.95 21.19 5.33
CA GLN A 78 -8.38 21.45 5.56
C GLN A 78 -8.71 21.83 7.01
N TYR A 79 -8.03 21.22 7.97
CA TYR A 79 -8.39 21.30 9.40
C TYR A 79 -7.27 21.86 10.28
N GLY A 80 -6.09 22.13 9.72
CA GLY A 80 -4.93 22.64 10.45
C GLY A 80 -3.99 21.53 10.94
N PRO A 81 -3.01 21.87 11.81
CA PRO A 81 -1.87 21.00 12.08
C PRO A 81 -2.21 19.61 12.63
N VAL A 82 -1.81 18.56 11.90
CA VAL A 82 -1.80 17.16 12.37
C VAL A 82 -0.51 16.90 13.13
N SER A 83 -0.59 16.81 14.46
CA SER A 83 0.56 16.63 15.36
C SER A 83 0.19 15.83 16.62
N GLY A 84 1.18 15.45 17.42
CA GLY A 84 0.95 14.81 18.71
C GLY A 84 0.13 13.51 18.61
N SER A 85 -0.84 13.34 19.51
CA SER A 85 -1.73 12.18 19.55
C SER A 85 -2.57 12.02 18.28
N PHE A 86 -2.92 13.12 17.60
CA PHE A 86 -3.67 13.06 16.35
C PHE A 86 -2.83 12.46 15.20
N ASP A 87 -1.55 12.81 15.11
CA ASP A 87 -0.64 12.21 14.13
C ASP A 87 -0.45 10.69 14.37
N VAL A 88 -0.35 10.30 15.65
CA VAL A 88 -0.21 8.90 16.05
C VAL A 88 -1.47 8.10 15.69
N ALA A 89 -2.65 8.63 16.00
CA ALA A 89 -3.93 7.98 15.67
C ALA A 89 -4.13 7.86 14.15
N LEU A 90 -3.77 8.89 13.39
CA LEU A 90 -3.85 8.86 11.92
C LEU A 90 -2.93 7.77 11.33
N ARG A 91 -1.71 7.66 11.86
CA ARG A 91 -0.78 6.60 11.45
C ARG A 91 -1.30 5.20 11.84
N ALA A 92 -1.88 5.06 13.03
CA ALA A 92 -2.44 3.80 13.49
C ALA A 92 -3.61 3.34 12.62
N ASP A 93 -4.51 4.25 12.24
CA ASP A 93 -5.63 3.96 11.34
C ASP A 93 -5.15 3.57 9.93
N ALA A 94 -4.18 4.29 9.36
CA ALA A 94 -3.57 3.93 8.08
C ALA A 94 -2.90 2.54 8.11
N PHE A 95 -2.16 2.25 9.18
CA PHE A 95 -1.51 0.95 9.36
C PHE A 95 -2.53 -0.18 9.52
N CYS A 96 -3.59 0.00 10.33
CA CYS A 96 -4.64 -0.99 10.49
C CYS A 96 -5.30 -1.33 9.16
N ASN A 97 -5.71 -0.31 8.40
CA ASN A 97 -6.39 -0.49 7.12
C ASN A 97 -5.52 -1.27 6.12
N TYR A 98 -4.23 -0.94 6.08
CA TYR A 98 -3.26 -1.67 5.29
C TYR A 98 -3.12 -3.14 5.74
N ASP A 99 -2.93 -3.39 7.04
CA ASP A 99 -2.73 -4.74 7.58
C ASP A 99 -3.96 -5.63 7.36
N GLU A 100 -5.17 -5.12 7.63
CA GLU A 100 -6.43 -5.84 7.44
C GLU A 100 -6.77 -6.07 5.96
N SER A 101 -6.36 -5.15 5.07
CA SER A 101 -6.47 -5.32 3.63
C SER A 101 -5.61 -6.49 3.15
N VAL A 102 -4.37 -6.57 3.63
CA VAL A 102 -3.40 -7.60 3.22
C VAL A 102 -3.78 -8.98 3.76
N LYS A 103 -4.31 -9.09 4.99
CA LYS A 103 -4.76 -10.36 5.59
C LYS A 103 -5.81 -11.11 4.77
N GLN A 104 -6.65 -10.37 4.05
CA GLN A 104 -7.85 -10.90 3.41
C GLN A 104 -7.66 -11.23 1.92
N VAL A 105 -6.48 -10.97 1.35
CA VAL A 105 -6.22 -11.15 -0.10
C VAL A 105 -6.33 -12.59 -0.58
N THR A 106 -6.18 -13.56 0.32
CA THR A 106 -6.26 -15.00 0.04
C THR A 106 -7.69 -15.56 0.08
N LEU A 107 -8.68 -14.76 0.51
CA LEU A 107 -10.07 -15.22 0.68
C LEU A 107 -10.86 -15.39 -0.63
N GLY A 108 -10.30 -15.00 -1.78
CA GLY A 108 -10.97 -15.12 -3.08
C GLY A 108 -12.17 -14.20 -3.30
N LEU A 109 -12.38 -13.22 -2.41
CA LEU A 109 -13.45 -12.23 -2.49
C LEU A 109 -13.10 -11.09 -3.47
N SER A 110 -14.10 -10.30 -3.88
CA SER A 110 -13.85 -9.10 -4.70
C SER A 110 -13.10 -8.02 -3.91
N ASP A 111 -12.33 -7.17 -4.60
CA ASP A 111 -11.58 -6.06 -3.98
C ASP A 111 -12.49 -5.13 -3.17
N ASP A 112 -13.72 -4.90 -3.64
CA ASP A 112 -14.70 -4.06 -2.94
C ASP A 112 -15.12 -4.65 -1.60
N ILE A 113 -15.40 -5.96 -1.56
CA ILE A 113 -15.80 -6.64 -0.33
C ILE A 113 -14.62 -6.64 0.65
N VAL A 114 -13.42 -6.95 0.17
CA VAL A 114 -12.22 -6.99 1.03
C VAL A 114 -11.88 -5.59 1.57
N ALA A 115 -11.99 -4.55 0.73
CA ALA A 115 -11.73 -3.18 1.15
C ALA A 115 -12.72 -2.69 2.21
N GLU A 116 -14.00 -3.02 2.06
CA GLU A 116 -15.03 -2.72 3.05
C GLU A 116 -14.80 -3.50 4.35
N ASN A 117 -14.50 -4.80 4.27
CA ASN A 117 -14.18 -5.60 5.46
C ASN A 117 -12.98 -5.04 6.23
N ALA A 118 -11.91 -4.66 5.53
CA ALA A 118 -10.73 -4.04 6.14
C ALA A 118 -11.09 -2.72 6.83
N TYR A 119 -11.91 -1.89 6.18
CA TYR A 119 -12.42 -0.66 6.76
C TYR A 119 -13.21 -0.90 8.06
N GLN A 120 -14.07 -1.93 8.07
CA GLN A 120 -14.88 -2.31 9.23
C GLN A 120 -14.04 -2.91 10.36
N ALA A 121 -13.04 -3.73 10.03
CA ALA A 121 -12.12 -4.32 11.02
C ALA A 121 -11.36 -3.24 11.81
N CYS A 122 -11.12 -2.08 11.20
CA CYS A 122 -10.45 -0.93 11.81
C CYS A 122 -11.40 0.07 12.50
N ALA A 123 -12.62 -0.33 12.88
CA ALA A 123 -13.58 0.57 13.54
C ALA A 123 -13.02 1.21 14.83
N THR A 124 -12.39 0.42 15.73
CA THR A 124 -11.87 0.95 17.01
C THR A 124 -10.71 1.93 16.82
N THR A 125 -9.80 1.69 15.88
CA THR A 125 -8.72 2.65 15.57
C THR A 125 -9.28 3.95 15.01
N ARG A 126 -10.37 3.85 14.25
CA ARG A 126 -11.04 4.98 13.61
C ARG A 126 -11.89 5.79 14.58
N GLU A 127 -12.41 5.15 15.63
CA GLU A 127 -13.02 5.82 16.79
C GLU A 127 -11.98 6.66 17.57
N ASP A 128 -10.79 6.12 17.86
CA ASP A 128 -9.72 6.90 18.51
C ASP A 128 -9.27 8.05 17.59
N LEU A 129 -9.10 7.82 16.29
CA LEU A 129 -8.80 8.88 15.31
C LEU A 129 -9.84 10.01 15.35
N ALA A 130 -11.13 9.68 15.37
CA ALA A 130 -12.21 10.64 15.45
C ALA A 130 -12.18 11.45 16.76
N ALA A 131 -11.86 10.80 17.88
CA ALA A 131 -11.68 11.46 19.16
C ALA A 131 -10.48 12.43 19.14
N ARG A 132 -9.33 12.01 18.63
CA ARG A 132 -8.13 12.87 18.52
C ARG A 132 -8.33 14.04 17.57
N PHE A 133 -9.06 13.83 16.48
CA PHE A 133 -9.45 14.90 15.58
C PHE A 133 -10.30 15.95 16.30
N MET A 134 -11.30 15.52 17.07
CA MET A 134 -12.16 16.41 17.84
C MET A 134 -11.36 17.19 18.90
N GLU A 135 -10.44 16.52 19.60
CA GLU A 135 -9.52 17.16 20.56
C GLU A 135 -8.64 18.22 19.88
N ALA A 136 -8.12 17.93 18.68
CA ALA A 136 -7.18 18.80 17.97
C ALA A 136 -7.84 20.00 17.27
N THR A 137 -9.07 19.83 16.79
CA THR A 137 -9.72 20.79 15.87
C THR A 137 -10.99 21.43 16.43
N GLY A 138 -11.57 20.85 17.49
CA GLY A 138 -12.89 21.23 18.01
C GLY A 138 -14.06 20.84 17.11
N GLN A 139 -13.82 20.15 15.99
CA GLN A 139 -14.85 19.71 15.06
C GLN A 139 -15.35 18.30 15.39
N PRO A 140 -16.60 17.94 15.01
CA PRO A 140 -17.10 16.59 15.21
C PRO A 140 -16.26 15.55 14.47
N GLY A 141 -15.87 14.47 15.15
CA GLY A 141 -15.09 13.38 14.55
C GLY A 141 -15.75 12.75 13.31
N THR A 142 -17.08 12.71 13.25
CA THR A 142 -17.83 12.18 12.10
C THR A 142 -17.54 12.94 10.81
N LEU A 143 -17.23 14.23 10.89
CA LEU A 143 -16.89 15.05 9.73
C LEU A 143 -15.61 14.52 9.05
N LEU A 144 -14.58 14.17 9.85
CA LEU A 144 -13.38 13.54 9.33
C LEU A 144 -13.69 12.16 8.75
N LEU A 145 -14.45 11.34 9.47
CA LEU A 145 -14.73 9.96 9.05
C LEU A 145 -15.49 9.90 7.73
N ASP A 146 -16.50 10.75 7.54
CA ASP A 146 -17.28 10.81 6.31
C ASP A 146 -16.44 11.30 5.12
N ALA A 147 -15.57 12.30 5.36
CA ALA A 147 -14.68 12.84 4.34
C ALA A 147 -13.58 11.84 3.91
N GLU A 148 -13.03 11.09 4.86
CA GLU A 148 -11.89 10.19 4.62
C GLU A 148 -12.31 8.82 4.07
N ARG A 149 -13.53 8.36 4.37
CA ARG A 149 -14.02 7.02 3.96
C ARG A 149 -13.75 6.67 2.48
N PRO A 150 -14.11 7.49 1.48
CA PRO A 150 -13.86 7.13 0.07
C PRO A 150 -12.37 6.95 -0.24
N THR A 151 -11.51 7.80 0.33
CA THR A 151 -10.05 7.71 0.20
C THR A 151 -9.52 6.42 0.82
N ILE A 152 -9.94 6.09 2.05
CA ILE A 152 -9.51 4.87 2.73
C ILE A 152 -9.92 3.62 1.94
N LEU A 153 -11.17 3.56 1.44
CA LEU A 153 -11.61 2.43 0.61
C LEU A 153 -10.81 2.32 -0.69
N GLN A 154 -10.42 3.44 -1.30
CA GLN A 154 -9.55 3.43 -2.48
C GLN A 154 -8.15 2.88 -2.15
N GLN A 155 -7.56 3.31 -1.03
CA GLN A 155 -6.25 2.85 -0.56
C GLN A 155 -6.26 1.36 -0.20
N ASN A 156 -7.30 0.89 0.49
CA ASN A 156 -7.48 -0.53 0.80
C ASN A 156 -7.48 -1.37 -0.47
N ARG A 157 -8.25 -0.97 -1.50
CA ARG A 157 -8.24 -1.64 -2.81
C ARG A 157 -6.87 -1.65 -3.47
N ALA A 158 -6.11 -0.56 -3.36
CA ALA A 158 -4.76 -0.49 -3.90
C ALA A 158 -3.82 -1.48 -3.19
N ALA A 159 -3.83 -1.50 -1.86
CA ALA A 159 -3.05 -2.44 -1.04
C ALA A 159 -3.43 -3.91 -1.34
N ILE A 160 -4.72 -4.21 -1.53
CA ILE A 160 -5.20 -5.56 -1.91
C ILE A 160 -4.61 -5.98 -3.26
N ARG A 161 -4.70 -5.11 -4.27
CA ARG A 161 -4.15 -5.42 -5.60
C ARG A 161 -2.65 -5.61 -5.55
N GLU A 162 -1.95 -4.75 -4.80
CA GLU A 162 -0.51 -4.84 -4.66
C GLU A 162 -0.08 -6.14 -3.96
N ALA A 163 -0.73 -6.50 -2.85
CA ALA A 163 -0.51 -7.78 -2.17
C ALA A 163 -0.82 -8.98 -3.06
N ARG A 164 -1.90 -8.95 -3.84
CA ARG A 164 -2.22 -10.03 -4.78
C ARG A 164 -1.16 -10.19 -5.84
N VAL A 165 -0.63 -9.10 -6.37
CA VAL A 165 0.47 -9.14 -7.33
C VAL A 165 1.72 -9.74 -6.69
N VAL A 166 2.01 -9.42 -5.43
CA VAL A 166 3.16 -9.99 -4.73
C VAL A 166 2.99 -11.50 -4.48
N ILE A 167 1.76 -11.97 -4.20
CA ILE A 167 1.48 -13.38 -3.87
C ILE A 167 1.29 -14.24 -5.13
N LYS A 168 0.54 -13.75 -6.12
CA LYS A 168 0.09 -14.51 -7.31
C LYS A 168 0.76 -14.06 -8.62
N GLY A 169 1.59 -13.03 -8.57
CA GLY A 169 2.14 -12.37 -9.76
C GLY A 169 1.16 -11.41 -10.45
N PRO A 170 1.63 -10.67 -11.48
CA PRO A 170 0.79 -9.79 -12.28
C PRO A 170 -0.45 -10.48 -12.87
N PRO A 171 -1.55 -9.76 -13.12
CA PRO A 171 -2.71 -10.32 -13.83
C PRO A 171 -2.28 -10.91 -15.18
N GLY A 172 -2.45 -12.23 -15.36
CA GLY A 172 -2.02 -12.95 -16.56
C GLY A 172 -0.66 -13.67 -16.43
N SER A 173 0.08 -13.49 -15.34
CA SER A 173 1.21 -14.36 -15.02
C SER A 173 0.69 -15.67 -14.44
N VAL A 174 1.01 -16.79 -15.10
CA VAL A 174 0.76 -18.13 -14.57
C VAL A 174 1.81 -18.43 -13.49
N LEU A 175 1.74 -17.73 -12.36
CA LEU A 175 2.47 -18.14 -11.16
C LEU A 175 1.49 -18.93 -10.31
N VAL A 176 1.42 -20.23 -10.64
CA VAL A 176 0.78 -21.25 -9.81
C VAL A 176 1.44 -21.16 -8.44
N SER A 177 0.67 -20.88 -7.39
CA SER A 177 1.24 -20.89 -6.04
C SER A 177 1.79 -22.28 -5.73
N GLU A 178 2.82 -22.40 -4.89
CA GLU A 178 3.34 -23.74 -4.49
C GLU A 178 2.22 -24.63 -3.91
N SER A 179 1.20 -24.01 -3.31
CA SER A 179 -0.02 -24.66 -2.83
C SER A 179 -0.91 -25.19 -3.97
N GLU A 180 -1.01 -24.51 -5.11
CA GLU A 180 -1.70 -25.02 -6.30
C GLU A 180 -0.87 -26.09 -7.04
N VAL A 181 0.47 -26.00 -7.02
CA VAL A 181 1.37 -27.05 -7.55
C VAL A 181 1.26 -28.34 -6.74
N ALA A 182 1.09 -28.25 -5.41
CA ALA A 182 0.87 -29.41 -4.55
C ALA A 182 -0.47 -30.12 -4.83
N VAL A 183 -1.50 -29.38 -5.25
CA VAL A 183 -2.81 -29.94 -5.64
C VAL A 183 -2.75 -30.55 -7.06
N GLN A 184 -2.01 -29.93 -7.99
CA GLN A 184 -1.82 -30.48 -9.34
C GLN A 184 -0.94 -31.73 -9.38
N ASN A 185 0.00 -31.88 -8.44
CA ASN A 185 0.86 -33.06 -8.33
C ASN A 185 0.31 -34.15 -7.38
N ALA A 186 -0.92 -33.99 -6.90
CA ALA A 186 -1.59 -35.06 -6.17
C ALA A 186 -1.83 -36.26 -7.12
N PRO A 187 -1.51 -37.51 -6.72
CA PRO A 187 -1.72 -38.67 -7.58
C PRO A 187 -3.21 -38.81 -7.90
N GLY A 188 -3.61 -38.53 -9.16
CA GLY A 188 -4.97 -38.73 -9.64
C GLY A 188 -5.66 -37.53 -10.29
N VAL A 189 -5.03 -36.35 -10.37
CA VAL A 189 -5.60 -35.20 -11.08
C VAL A 189 -5.00 -35.12 -12.49
N LEU A 190 -5.84 -35.32 -13.52
CA LEU A 190 -5.44 -35.11 -14.91
C LEU A 190 -5.21 -33.61 -15.18
N PRO A 191 -4.17 -33.23 -15.93
CA PRO A 191 -3.93 -31.83 -16.27
C PRO A 191 -5.08 -31.29 -17.13
N PRO A 192 -5.42 -29.99 -16.99
CA PRO A 192 -6.41 -29.36 -17.86
C PRO A 192 -5.94 -29.45 -19.32
N VAL A 193 -6.87 -29.84 -20.20
CA VAL A 193 -6.66 -29.94 -21.64
C VAL A 193 -6.24 -28.57 -22.18
N GLY A 194 -4.95 -28.41 -22.51
CA GLY A 194 -4.47 -27.15 -23.08
C GLY A 194 -2.95 -26.98 -23.22
N VAL A 195 -2.12 -27.78 -22.56
CA VAL A 195 -0.66 -27.65 -22.70
C VAL A 195 -0.08 -28.93 -23.27
N VAL A 196 -0.01 -29.01 -24.59
CA VAL A 196 0.91 -29.95 -25.27
C VAL A 196 2.25 -29.22 -25.34
N PRO A 197 3.33 -29.70 -24.68
CA PRO A 197 4.66 -29.19 -24.95
C PRO A 197 5.08 -29.68 -26.33
N GLU A 198 5.51 -28.77 -27.20
CA GLU A 198 6.20 -29.11 -28.44
C GLU A 198 7.44 -29.94 -28.10
N VAL A 199 7.43 -31.22 -28.49
CA VAL A 199 8.59 -32.10 -28.37
C VAL A 199 9.60 -31.66 -29.41
N SER A 200 10.67 -30.99 -28.97
CA SER A 200 11.85 -30.75 -29.79
C SER A 200 12.53 -32.09 -30.06
N LEU A 201 12.37 -32.63 -31.27
CA LEU A 201 13.17 -33.73 -31.79
C LEU A 201 14.55 -33.17 -32.18
N GLY A 202 15.49 -33.25 -31.25
CA GLY A 202 16.92 -33.08 -31.54
C GLY A 202 17.42 -34.25 -32.41
N GLN A 203 18.21 -33.90 -33.42
CA GLN A 203 18.91 -34.79 -34.37
C GLN A 203 19.94 -35.70 -33.69
#